data_AF-A0A7D9GYE8-F1
#
_entry.id   AF-A0A7D9GYE8-F1
#
_cell.length_a   1.000
_cell.length_b   1.000
_cell.length_c   1.000
_cell.angle_alpha   90.00
_cell.angle_beta   90.00
_cell.angle_gamma   90.00
#
_symmetry.space_group_name_H-M   'P 1'
#
loop_
_entity.id
_entity.type
_entity.pdbx_description
1 polymer ?
#
loop_
_entity_poly.entity_id
_entity_poly.type
_entity_poly.pdbx_seq_one_letter_code
_entity_poly.pdbx_strand_id
1 'polypeptide(L)'
;MSFRYGLRKFLKYPEKYPQIVVFSDPNAVIIRDLFPKSIFHFLILPRQFTYLRPQLAFKSDKFREAMQEYIEKAIDIITEEFNQQYEFIDPSTKLWDHIKVCCHSVPSMKNLHIHVMTTDLYSERMKNKKHYNSFTTKFAIDWDELPLDANDPRVDNVEYCKQLLKQDMIFEGANFGCHFKKIKMAIEERFKNTVRVKETLQTNPNQKETFESKP
;
A
#
# COMPACT_ATOMS: atom_id res chain seq x y z
N MET A 1 5.44 20.58 11.90
CA MET A 1 6.17 20.01 10.73
C MET A 1 5.13 19.52 9.72
N SER A 2 5.24 19.85 8.43
CA SER A 2 4.23 19.46 7.42
C SER A 2 4.09 17.92 7.33
N PHE A 3 2.84 17.43 7.27
CA PHE A 3 2.52 15.99 7.15
C PHE A 3 3.31 15.28 6.04
N ARG A 4 3.60 15.98 4.94
CA ARG A 4 4.30 15.43 3.77
C ARG A 4 5.72 14.93 4.07
N TYR A 5 6.33 15.34 5.18
CA TYR A 5 7.67 14.89 5.61
C TYR A 5 7.65 13.77 6.66
N GLY A 6 6.47 13.20 6.96
CA GLY A 6 6.29 12.21 8.03
C GLY A 6 7.13 10.94 7.89
N LEU A 7 7.52 10.57 6.67
CA LEU A 7 8.35 9.37 6.40
C LEU A 7 9.84 9.57 6.72
N ARG A 8 10.32 10.82 6.80
CA ARG A 8 11.74 11.14 6.98
C ARG A 8 12.32 10.52 8.26
N LYS A 9 11.50 10.37 9.31
CA LYS A 9 11.95 9.82 10.60
C LYS A 9 12.34 8.34 10.49
N PHE A 10 11.64 7.55 9.67
CA PHE A 10 11.94 6.13 9.45
C PHE A 10 13.22 5.93 8.67
N LEU A 11 13.49 6.82 7.70
CA LEU A 11 14.78 6.81 6.99
C LEU A 11 15.94 7.21 7.90
N LYS A 12 15.75 8.18 8.80
CA LYS A 12 16.84 8.69 9.65
C LYS A 12 17.16 7.80 10.86
N TYR A 13 16.12 7.29 11.53
CA TYR A 13 16.24 6.59 12.80
C TYR A 13 15.35 5.34 12.81
N PRO A 14 15.53 4.39 11.87
CA PRO A 14 14.69 3.20 11.75
C PRO A 14 14.64 2.40 13.06
N GLU A 15 15.75 2.34 13.80
CA GLU A 15 15.90 1.63 15.07
C GLU A 15 14.98 2.15 16.19
N LYS A 16 14.50 3.39 16.09
CA LYS A 16 13.57 3.99 17.06
C LYS A 16 12.12 3.58 16.84
N TYR A 17 11.83 2.83 15.78
CA TYR A 17 10.48 2.44 15.39
C TYR A 17 10.35 0.93 15.11
N PRO A 18 10.77 0.04 16.02
CA PRO A 18 10.80 -1.42 15.79
C PRO A 18 9.41 -2.04 15.54
N GLN A 19 8.34 -1.37 15.95
CA GLN A 19 6.96 -1.79 15.72
C GLN A 19 6.42 -1.40 14.34
N ILE A 20 7.12 -0.52 13.61
CA ILE A 20 6.73 -0.01 12.29
C ILE A 20 7.72 -0.48 11.22
N VAL A 21 9.02 -0.44 11.51
CA VAL A 21 10.09 -0.81 10.58
C VAL A 21 10.29 -2.31 10.64
N VAL A 22 10.02 -2.99 9.52
CA VAL A 22 10.19 -4.45 9.39
C VAL A 22 11.54 -4.82 8.79
N PHE A 23 12.19 -3.89 8.10
CA PHE A 23 13.53 -4.08 7.55
C PHE A 23 14.21 -2.73 7.36
N SER A 24 15.52 -2.67 7.58
CA SER A 24 16.34 -1.49 7.28
C SER A 24 17.77 -1.88 7.00
N ASP A 25 18.32 -1.31 5.93
CA ASP A 25 19.73 -1.41 5.59
C ASP A 25 20.24 -0.06 5.03
N PRO A 26 21.49 0.03 4.53
CA PRO A 26 22.02 1.27 3.94
C PRO A 26 21.32 1.76 2.66
N ASN A 27 20.50 0.95 2.00
CA ASN A 27 19.87 1.26 0.71
C ASN A 27 18.38 1.60 0.83
N ALA A 28 17.65 0.89 1.69
CA ALA A 28 16.21 1.05 1.85
C ALA A 28 15.73 0.77 3.28
N VAL A 29 14.50 1.21 3.54
CA VAL A 29 13.74 0.88 4.76
C VAL A 29 12.37 0.37 4.35
N ILE A 30 11.94 -0.76 4.87
CA ILE A 30 10.58 -1.28 4.68
C ILE A 30 9.79 -1.03 5.96
N ILE A 31 8.63 -0.40 5.84
CA ILE A 31 7.75 -0.09 6.97
C ILE A 31 6.34 -0.60 6.72
N ARG A 32 5.62 -0.88 7.80
CA ARG A 32 4.15 -0.95 7.79
C ARG A 32 3.59 0.45 7.55
N ASP A 33 2.66 0.62 6.60
CA ASP A 33 1.96 1.89 6.42
C ASP A 33 1.15 2.19 7.69
N LEU A 34 1.24 3.41 8.23
CA LEU A 34 0.52 3.82 9.44
C LEU A 34 -0.99 3.99 9.20
N PHE A 35 -1.39 4.08 7.94
CA PHE A 35 -2.76 4.20 7.47
C PHE A 35 -3.04 3.16 6.37
N PRO A 36 -2.91 1.84 6.68
CA PRO A 36 -2.94 0.78 5.67
C PRO A 36 -4.27 0.75 4.92
N LYS A 37 -4.29 0.37 3.64
CA LYS A 37 -5.50 0.44 2.80
C LYS A 37 -6.09 -0.93 2.50
N SER A 38 -5.50 -1.95 3.09
CA SER A 38 -5.76 -3.39 3.01
C SER A 38 -5.23 -4.01 4.31
N ILE A 39 -5.42 -5.31 4.53
CA ILE A 39 -4.91 -6.00 5.72
C ILE A 39 -3.39 -5.90 5.86
N PHE A 40 -2.65 -6.04 4.76
CA PHE A 40 -1.21 -5.80 4.70
C PHE A 40 -0.93 -4.68 3.71
N HIS A 41 -0.26 -3.64 4.17
CA HIS A 41 0.16 -2.52 3.33
C HIS A 41 1.49 -1.98 3.84
N PHE A 42 2.56 -2.30 3.10
CA PHE A 42 3.91 -1.87 3.40
C PHE A 42 4.34 -0.75 2.45
N LEU A 43 5.30 0.05 2.92
CA LEU A 43 6.00 1.04 2.13
C LEU A 43 7.49 0.68 2.11
N ILE A 44 8.03 0.53 0.91
CA ILE A 44 9.48 0.49 0.71
C ILE A 44 9.94 1.93 0.49
N LEU A 45 10.90 2.38 1.29
CA LEU A 45 11.45 3.73 1.27
C LEU A 45 12.91 3.68 0.81
N PRO A 46 13.18 3.93 -0.49
CA PRO A 46 14.55 4.02 -0.96
C PRO A 46 15.25 5.23 -0.34
N ARG A 47 16.50 5.04 0.09
CA ARG A 47 17.36 6.13 0.59
C ARG A 47 17.93 6.94 -0.57
N GLN A 48 18.31 6.26 -1.66
CA GLN A 48 18.67 6.90 -2.92
C GLN A 48 17.43 7.48 -3.61
N PHE A 49 17.58 8.63 -4.26
CA PHE A 49 16.51 9.32 -4.99
C PHE A 49 15.25 9.63 -4.16
N THR A 50 15.37 9.62 -2.83
CA THR A 50 14.21 9.70 -1.93
C THR A 50 13.37 10.95 -2.13
N TYR A 51 13.87 12.03 -2.74
CA TYR A 51 13.08 13.24 -3.00
C TYR A 51 12.61 13.39 -4.45
N LEU A 52 12.87 12.40 -5.30
CA LEU A 52 12.37 12.36 -6.66
C LEU A 52 10.97 11.76 -6.72
N ARG A 53 10.22 12.14 -7.76
CA ARG A 53 8.95 11.48 -8.09
C ARG A 53 9.23 10.09 -8.70
N PRO A 54 8.33 9.10 -8.52
CA PRO A 54 8.52 7.75 -9.05
C PRO A 54 8.89 7.71 -10.54
N GLN A 55 8.20 8.51 -11.37
CA GLN A 55 8.42 8.60 -12.81
C GLN A 55 9.83 9.08 -13.20
N LEU A 56 10.55 9.74 -12.28
CA LEU A 56 11.94 10.16 -12.48
C LEU A 56 12.92 9.20 -11.80
N ALA A 57 12.60 8.75 -10.58
CA ALA A 57 13.46 7.86 -9.81
C ALA A 57 13.69 6.53 -10.54
N PHE A 58 12.64 5.97 -11.14
CA PHE A 58 12.65 4.65 -11.79
C PHE A 58 12.85 4.71 -13.31
N LYS A 59 13.47 5.77 -13.85
CA LYS A 59 13.88 5.82 -15.27
C LYS A 59 15.04 4.89 -15.59
N SER A 60 15.85 4.53 -14.60
CA SER A 60 17.00 3.65 -14.75
C SER A 60 16.61 2.23 -14.37
N ASP A 61 16.79 1.28 -15.28
CA ASP A 61 16.54 -0.14 -15.02
C ASP A 61 17.37 -0.64 -13.83
N LYS A 62 18.64 -0.23 -13.72
CA LYS A 62 19.51 -0.60 -12.59
C LYS A 62 18.92 -0.25 -11.21
N PHE A 63 18.32 0.94 -11.06
CA PHE A 63 17.70 1.32 -9.79
C PHE A 63 16.37 0.59 -9.56
N ARG A 64 15.60 0.33 -10.63
CA ARG A 64 14.37 -0.47 -10.55
C ARG A 64 14.69 -1.90 -10.12
N GLU A 65 15.65 -2.55 -10.78
CA GLU A 65 16.14 -3.89 -10.45
C GLU A 65 16.65 -3.98 -9.01
N ALA A 66 17.43 -2.99 -8.54
CA ALA A 66 17.86 -2.96 -7.15
C ALA A 66 16.68 -2.89 -6.17
N MET A 67 15.57 -2.24 -6.53
CA MET A 67 14.37 -2.18 -5.69
C MET A 67 13.52 -3.45 -5.74
N GLN A 68 13.69 -4.30 -6.76
CA GLN A 68 12.98 -5.57 -6.90
C GLN A 68 13.26 -6.50 -5.72
N GLU A 69 14.51 -6.58 -5.25
CA GLU A 69 14.89 -7.40 -4.09
C GLU A 69 14.15 -7.00 -2.81
N TYR A 70 13.86 -5.71 -2.62
CA TYR A 70 13.09 -5.22 -1.47
C TYR A 70 11.59 -5.45 -1.63
N ILE A 71 11.09 -5.47 -2.88
CA ILE A 71 9.71 -5.85 -3.18
C ILE A 71 9.50 -7.32 -2.82
N GLU A 72 10.36 -8.21 -3.31
CA GLU A 72 10.32 -9.63 -2.98
C GLU A 72 10.40 -9.85 -1.47
N LYS A 73 11.34 -9.19 -0.79
CA LYS A 73 11.43 -9.23 0.68
C LYS A 73 10.16 -8.76 1.37
N ALA A 74 9.52 -7.69 0.89
CA ALA A 74 8.26 -7.22 1.47
C ALA A 74 7.14 -8.26 1.26
N ILE A 75 7.09 -8.91 0.11
CA ILE A 75 6.10 -9.94 -0.20
C ILE A 75 6.33 -11.20 0.65
N ASP A 76 7.58 -11.61 0.87
CA ASP A 76 7.91 -12.73 1.75
C ASP A 76 7.40 -12.49 3.18
N ILE A 77 7.66 -11.29 3.73
CA ILE A 77 7.18 -10.90 5.07
C ILE A 77 5.65 -10.90 5.10
N ILE A 78 4.99 -10.30 4.09
CA ILE A 78 3.53 -10.31 3.99
C ILE A 78 2.99 -11.75 3.91
N THR A 79 3.68 -12.63 3.18
CA THR A 79 3.27 -14.03 3.01
C THR A 79 3.37 -14.80 4.31
N GLU A 80 4.47 -14.65 5.02
CA GLU A 80 4.66 -15.27 6.34
C GLU A 80 3.58 -14.78 7.32
N GLU A 81 3.38 -13.47 7.42
CA GLU A 81 2.38 -12.89 8.34
C GLU A 81 0.95 -13.25 7.94
N PHE A 82 0.64 -13.25 6.64
CA PHE A 82 -0.65 -13.68 6.15
C PHE A 82 -0.90 -15.13 6.54
N ASN A 83 0.05 -16.03 6.30
CA ASN A 83 -0.10 -17.44 6.62
C ASN A 83 -0.19 -17.73 8.13
N GLN A 84 0.33 -16.84 8.99
CA GLN A 84 0.16 -16.95 10.44
C GLN A 84 -1.25 -16.57 10.92
N GLN A 85 -1.88 -15.59 10.27
CA GLN A 85 -3.12 -14.96 10.77
C GLN A 85 -4.36 -15.32 9.95
N TYR A 86 -4.17 -15.67 8.68
CA TYR A 86 -5.21 -15.82 7.68
C TYR A 86 -4.98 -17.06 6.82
N GLU A 87 -6.06 -17.50 6.16
CA GLU A 87 -6.03 -18.46 5.07
C GLU A 87 -7.11 -18.10 4.05
N PHE A 88 -6.88 -18.46 2.78
CA PHE A 88 -7.92 -18.36 1.77
C PHE A 88 -8.97 -19.45 1.96
N ILE A 89 -10.23 -19.12 1.69
CA ILE A 89 -11.33 -20.09 1.70
C ILE A 89 -11.18 -21.09 0.55
N ASP A 90 -10.75 -20.62 -0.61
CA ASP A 90 -10.35 -21.47 -1.72
C ASP A 90 -8.85 -21.79 -1.60
N PRO A 91 -8.47 -23.05 -1.29
CA PRO A 91 -7.07 -23.43 -1.08
C PRO A 91 -6.22 -23.38 -2.35
N SER A 92 -6.82 -23.25 -3.54
CA SER A 92 -6.08 -23.05 -4.79
C SER A 92 -5.59 -21.60 -4.96
N THR A 93 -6.13 -20.68 -4.18
CA THR A 93 -5.78 -19.26 -4.21
C THR A 93 -4.37 -19.04 -3.68
N LYS A 94 -3.53 -18.35 -4.47
CA LYS A 94 -2.17 -17.99 -4.08
C LYS A 94 -2.11 -16.53 -3.70
N LEU A 95 -1.51 -16.24 -2.54
CA LEU A 95 -1.39 -14.86 -2.06
C LEU A 95 -0.66 -13.95 -3.06
N TRP A 96 0.33 -14.49 -3.78
CA TRP A 96 1.10 -13.76 -4.78
C TRP A 96 0.21 -13.09 -5.84
N ASP A 97 -0.86 -13.76 -6.26
CA ASP A 97 -1.84 -13.24 -7.23
C ASP A 97 -2.72 -12.12 -6.64
N HIS A 98 -2.64 -11.93 -5.32
CA HIS A 98 -3.36 -10.93 -4.54
C HIS A 98 -2.44 -9.86 -3.94
N ILE A 99 -1.24 -9.66 -4.49
CA ILE A 99 -0.36 -8.54 -4.14
C ILE A 99 -0.40 -7.48 -5.25
N LYS A 100 -0.52 -6.23 -4.82
CA LYS A 100 -0.33 -5.04 -5.65
C LYS A 100 0.98 -4.36 -5.29
N VAL A 101 1.82 -4.12 -6.30
CA VAL A 101 3.03 -3.30 -6.17
C VAL A 101 2.91 -2.08 -7.07
N CYS A 102 2.96 -0.88 -6.48
CA CYS A 102 2.72 0.34 -7.25
C CYS A 102 3.33 1.60 -6.63
N CYS A 103 3.40 2.65 -7.43
CA CYS A 103 3.68 4.02 -6.98
C CYS A 103 2.54 4.95 -7.37
N HIS A 104 2.23 5.93 -6.52
CA HIS A 104 1.26 6.96 -6.89
C HIS A 104 1.88 7.97 -7.86
N SER A 105 1.18 8.25 -8.97
CA SER A 105 1.56 9.26 -9.98
C SER A 105 1.72 10.68 -9.40
N VAL A 106 0.95 11.04 -8.37
CA VAL A 106 1.15 12.26 -7.58
C VAL A 106 1.27 11.92 -6.09
N PRO A 107 2.50 11.69 -5.57
CA PRO A 107 2.71 11.26 -4.20
C PRO A 107 2.19 12.24 -3.14
N SER A 108 1.53 11.71 -2.11
CA SER A 108 1.07 12.49 -0.95
C SER A 108 2.25 12.90 -0.04
N MET A 109 3.22 11.99 0.12
CA MET A 109 4.44 12.18 0.90
C MET A 109 5.59 12.66 0.01
N LYS A 110 6.57 13.34 0.60
CA LYS A 110 7.75 13.88 -0.11
C LYS A 110 8.82 12.83 -0.39
N ASN A 111 8.94 11.85 0.50
CA ASN A 111 9.88 10.75 0.30
C ASN A 111 9.30 9.75 -0.70
N LEU A 112 10.12 9.26 -1.64
CA LEU A 112 9.80 8.18 -2.55
C LEU A 112 9.37 6.95 -1.75
N HIS A 113 8.28 6.34 -2.17
CA HIS A 113 7.76 5.14 -1.54
C HIS A 113 7.10 4.25 -2.59
N ILE A 114 7.38 2.95 -2.50
CA ILE A 114 6.73 1.90 -3.27
C ILE A 114 5.71 1.24 -2.33
N HIS A 115 4.47 1.16 -2.77
CA HIS A 115 3.42 0.45 -2.06
C HIS A 115 3.54 -1.04 -2.39
N VAL A 116 3.60 -1.89 -1.38
CA VAL A 116 3.43 -3.35 -1.50
C VAL A 116 2.28 -3.73 -0.59
N MET A 117 1.16 -4.14 -1.16
CA MET A 117 -0.07 -4.34 -0.39
C MET A 117 -0.93 -5.47 -0.94
N THR A 118 -1.71 -6.09 -0.07
CA THR A 118 -2.74 -7.04 -0.50
C THR A 118 -3.90 -6.36 -1.21
N THR A 119 -4.56 -7.06 -2.15
CA THR A 119 -5.64 -6.53 -2.99
C THR A 119 -7.03 -6.60 -2.34
N ASP A 120 -7.13 -7.01 -1.07
CA ASP A 120 -8.39 -7.08 -0.32
C ASP A 120 -9.07 -5.70 -0.15
N LEU A 121 -8.27 -4.63 -0.05
CA LEU A 121 -8.73 -3.27 0.25
C LEU A 121 -9.59 -3.16 1.53
N TYR A 122 -9.55 -4.18 2.40
CA TYR A 122 -10.32 -4.30 3.62
C TYR A 122 -9.55 -3.62 4.76
N SER A 123 -9.92 -2.38 5.06
CA SER A 123 -9.28 -1.59 6.12
C SER A 123 -10.17 -0.47 6.64
N GLU A 124 -10.11 -0.23 7.95
CA GLU A 124 -10.76 0.93 8.58
C GLU A 124 -10.13 2.28 8.17
N ARG A 125 -8.93 2.28 7.59
CA ARG A 125 -8.28 3.49 7.07
C ARG A 125 -8.61 3.75 5.59
N MET A 126 -9.34 2.84 4.93
CA MET A 126 -10.05 3.14 3.69
C MET A 126 -11.27 3.99 4.03
N LYS A 127 -11.16 5.33 3.87
CA LYS A 127 -12.12 6.30 4.44
C LYS A 127 -12.91 7.11 3.42
N ASN A 128 -12.47 7.15 2.16
CA ASN A 128 -13.10 7.99 1.16
C ASN A 128 -12.77 7.50 -0.27
N LYS A 129 -13.52 8.04 -1.23
CA LYS A 129 -13.36 7.79 -2.67
C LYS A 129 -11.93 8.00 -3.17
N LYS A 130 -11.24 9.02 -2.67
CA LYS A 130 -9.85 9.31 -3.06
C LYS A 130 -8.88 8.23 -2.59
N HIS A 131 -9.05 7.68 -1.38
CA HIS A 131 -8.24 6.57 -0.90
C HIS A 131 -8.46 5.32 -1.76
N TYR A 132 -9.70 5.03 -2.14
CA TYR A 132 -10.01 3.88 -2.99
C TYR A 132 -9.39 4.05 -4.38
N ASN A 133 -9.74 5.13 -5.07
CA ASN A 133 -9.31 5.40 -6.44
C ASN A 133 -7.79 5.57 -6.57
N SER A 134 -7.07 5.92 -5.50
CA SER A 134 -5.60 6.01 -5.59
C SER A 134 -4.93 4.66 -5.83
N PHE A 135 -5.58 3.55 -5.51
CA PHE A 135 -5.06 2.19 -5.72
C PHE A 135 -5.80 1.40 -6.79
N THR A 136 -7.00 1.84 -7.21
CA THR A 136 -7.86 1.09 -8.14
C THR A 136 -8.05 1.77 -9.50
N THR A 137 -7.38 2.89 -9.73
CA THR A 137 -7.32 3.56 -11.04
C THR A 137 -5.88 3.67 -11.50
N LYS A 138 -5.67 4.13 -12.74
CA LYS A 138 -4.32 4.46 -13.29
C LYS A 138 -3.54 5.51 -12.48
N PHE A 139 -4.13 6.08 -11.41
CA PHE A 139 -3.41 6.91 -10.47
C PHE A 139 -2.28 6.15 -9.77
N ALA A 140 -2.53 4.88 -9.43
CA ALA A 140 -1.47 3.93 -9.12
C ALA A 140 -0.82 3.52 -10.43
N ILE A 141 0.47 3.81 -10.56
CA ILE A 141 1.32 3.30 -11.62
C ILE A 141 1.82 1.95 -11.11
N ASP A 142 1.42 0.88 -11.78
CA ASP A 142 1.86 -0.46 -11.40
C ASP A 142 3.36 -0.60 -11.62
N TRP A 143 4.01 -1.42 -10.80
CA TRP A 143 5.47 -1.58 -10.83
C TRP A 143 5.97 -1.99 -12.22
N ASP A 144 5.24 -2.88 -12.87
CA ASP A 144 5.55 -3.40 -14.21
C ASP A 144 5.28 -2.38 -15.33
N GLU A 145 4.59 -1.27 -15.05
CA GLU A 145 4.43 -0.15 -15.99
C GLU A 145 5.63 0.81 -15.97
N LEU A 146 6.53 0.71 -14.99
CA LEU A 146 7.68 1.62 -14.87
C LEU A 146 8.89 1.10 -15.65
N PRO A 147 9.62 1.94 -16.41
CA PRO A 147 9.31 3.35 -16.68
C PRO A 147 8.12 3.50 -17.64
N LEU A 148 7.34 4.56 -17.44
CA LEU A 148 6.26 4.92 -18.34
C LEU A 148 6.78 5.38 -19.71
N ASP A 149 5.99 5.16 -20.75
CA ASP A 149 6.21 5.76 -22.07
C ASP A 149 6.28 7.30 -21.98
N ALA A 150 7.12 7.91 -22.82
CA ALA A 150 7.31 9.36 -22.82
C ALA A 150 6.03 10.16 -23.09
N ASN A 151 5.06 9.58 -23.81
CA ASN A 151 3.76 10.20 -24.11
C ASN A 151 2.68 9.87 -23.08
N ASP A 152 2.97 9.05 -22.06
CA ASP A 152 2.00 8.76 -21.02
C ASP A 152 1.72 10.03 -20.20
N PRO A 153 0.45 10.49 -20.11
CA PRO A 153 0.12 11.72 -19.39
C PRO A 153 0.47 11.68 -17.91
N ARG A 154 0.70 10.50 -17.32
CA ARG A 154 1.13 10.35 -15.92
C ARG A 154 2.59 10.77 -15.70
N VAL A 155 3.37 11.02 -16.75
CA VAL A 155 4.78 11.47 -16.66
C VAL A 155 4.88 12.88 -16.09
N ASP A 156 4.11 13.82 -16.64
CA ASP A 156 4.22 15.25 -16.30
C ASP A 156 2.88 15.98 -16.10
N ASN A 157 1.75 15.41 -16.52
CA ASN A 157 0.44 16.03 -16.39
C ASN A 157 -0.21 15.73 -15.02
N VAL A 158 0.13 16.57 -14.04
CA VAL A 158 -0.40 16.48 -12.66
C VAL A 158 -1.93 16.62 -12.62
N GLU A 159 -2.51 17.47 -13.46
CA GLU A 159 -3.96 17.69 -13.47
C GLU A 159 -4.69 16.46 -13.98
N TYR A 160 -4.23 15.85 -15.08
CA TYR A 160 -4.72 14.57 -15.57
C TYR A 160 -4.70 13.51 -14.46
N CYS A 161 -3.57 13.35 -13.75
CA CYS A 161 -3.45 12.40 -12.66
C CYS A 161 -4.49 12.65 -11.56
N LYS A 162 -4.70 13.91 -11.17
CA LYS A 162 -5.72 14.25 -10.15
C LYS A 162 -7.15 13.95 -10.60
N GLN A 163 -7.45 14.00 -11.91
CA GLN A 163 -8.78 13.63 -12.42
C GLN A 163 -9.04 12.13 -12.32
N LEU A 164 -8.02 11.27 -12.39
CA LEU A 164 -8.16 9.82 -12.16
C LEU A 164 -8.79 9.52 -10.80
N LEU A 165 -8.47 10.32 -9.77
CA LEU A 165 -9.04 10.17 -8.42
C LEU A 165 -10.53 10.52 -8.35
N LYS A 166 -11.09 11.22 -9.34
CA LYS A 166 -12.49 11.64 -9.37
C LYS A 166 -13.40 10.67 -10.13
N GLN A 167 -12.83 9.71 -10.85
CA GLN A 167 -13.57 8.66 -11.57
C GLN A 167 -14.51 7.90 -10.65
N ASP A 168 -15.56 7.31 -11.20
CA ASP A 168 -16.44 6.43 -10.44
C ASP A 168 -15.69 5.25 -9.84
N MET A 169 -16.10 4.83 -8.65
CA MET A 169 -15.50 3.68 -7.99
C MET A 169 -16.07 2.40 -8.62
N ILE A 170 -15.20 1.62 -9.26
CA ILE A 170 -15.54 0.33 -9.86
C ILE A 170 -14.94 -0.78 -8.98
N PHE A 171 -15.72 -1.80 -8.65
CA PHE A 171 -15.28 -2.97 -7.89
C PHE A 171 -15.92 -4.24 -8.47
N GLU A 172 -15.10 -5.22 -8.84
CA GLU A 172 -15.54 -6.50 -9.44
C GLU A 172 -16.53 -6.32 -10.60
N GLY A 173 -16.26 -5.33 -11.46
CA GLY A 173 -17.10 -5.00 -12.63
C GLY A 173 -18.33 -4.14 -12.33
N ALA A 174 -18.73 -3.99 -11.06
CA ALA A 174 -19.85 -3.15 -10.67
C ALA A 174 -19.43 -1.69 -10.45
N ASN A 175 -20.24 -0.74 -10.93
CA ASN A 175 -20.04 0.70 -10.73
C ASN A 175 -20.80 1.19 -9.49
N PHE A 176 -20.06 1.73 -8.51
CA PHE A 176 -20.60 2.31 -7.27
C PHE A 176 -20.68 3.84 -7.30
N GLY A 177 -20.21 4.50 -8.35
CA GLY A 177 -20.22 5.94 -8.50
C GLY A 177 -19.40 6.63 -7.41
N CYS A 178 -20.08 7.47 -6.61
CA CYS A 178 -19.52 8.10 -5.41
C CYS A 178 -20.00 7.46 -4.09
N HIS A 179 -20.73 6.35 -4.12
CA HIS A 179 -21.37 5.73 -2.95
C HIS A 179 -20.37 4.93 -2.10
N PHE A 180 -19.46 5.64 -1.41
CA PHE A 180 -18.35 5.03 -0.66
C PHE A 180 -18.78 4.02 0.42
N LYS A 181 -19.91 4.25 1.09
CA LYS A 181 -20.43 3.29 2.08
C LYS A 181 -20.81 1.95 1.42
N LYS A 182 -21.44 1.98 0.24
CA LYS A 182 -21.88 0.77 -0.47
C LYS A 182 -20.69 -0.07 -0.91
N ILE A 183 -19.66 0.55 -1.50
CA ILE A 183 -18.46 -0.19 -1.92
C ILE A 183 -17.67 -0.73 -0.72
N LYS A 184 -17.61 -0.01 0.40
CA LYS A 184 -16.97 -0.52 1.63
C LYS A 184 -17.67 -1.80 2.14
N MET A 185 -19.00 -1.84 2.09
CA MET A 185 -19.77 -3.04 2.43
C MET A 185 -19.48 -4.20 1.46
N ALA A 186 -19.42 -3.93 0.15
CA ALA A 186 -19.10 -4.96 -0.85
C ALA A 186 -17.67 -5.52 -0.68
N ILE A 187 -16.69 -4.66 -0.39
CA ILE A 187 -15.32 -5.08 -0.08
C ILE A 187 -15.27 -5.98 1.16
N GLU A 188 -15.99 -5.60 2.22
CA GLU A 188 -16.07 -6.40 3.45
C GLU A 188 -16.72 -7.76 3.22
N GLU A 189 -17.81 -7.80 2.44
CA GLU A 189 -18.47 -9.05 2.06
C GLU A 189 -17.53 -9.94 1.24
N ARG A 190 -16.87 -9.39 0.21
CA ARG A 190 -15.85 -10.10 -0.57
C ARG A 190 -14.75 -10.66 0.33
N PHE A 191 -14.23 -9.87 1.26
CA PHE A 191 -13.17 -10.31 2.17
C PHE A 191 -13.62 -11.50 3.03
N LYS A 192 -14.79 -11.42 3.67
CA LYS A 192 -15.34 -12.51 4.48
C LYS A 192 -15.61 -13.79 3.68
N ASN A 193 -15.93 -13.65 2.40
CA ASN A 193 -16.19 -14.77 1.50
C ASN A 193 -14.93 -15.36 0.86
N THR A 194 -13.76 -14.73 1.02
CA THR A 194 -12.50 -15.17 0.39
C THR A 194 -11.40 -15.50 1.39
N VAL A 195 -11.42 -14.93 2.59
CA VAL A 195 -10.37 -15.07 3.61
C VAL A 195 -10.98 -15.42 4.97
N ARG A 196 -10.38 -16.40 5.66
CA ARG A 196 -10.67 -16.74 7.06
C ARG A 196 -9.54 -16.27 7.97
N VAL A 197 -9.90 -15.87 9.19
CA VAL A 197 -8.94 -15.61 10.26
C VAL A 197 -8.67 -16.92 10.99
N LYS A 198 -7.40 -17.27 11.19
CA LYS A 198 -7.00 -18.47 11.94
C LYS A 198 -7.28 -18.30 13.43
N GLU A 199 -7.83 -19.33 14.06
CA GLU A 199 -8.27 -19.29 15.47
C GLU A 199 -7.11 -19.11 16.48
N THR A 200 -5.86 -19.30 16.07
CA THR A 200 -4.65 -19.12 16.89
C THR A 200 -4.42 -17.70 17.44
N LEU A 201 -5.25 -16.72 17.07
CA LEU A 201 -5.24 -15.35 17.61
C LEU A 201 -6.45 -14.98 18.47
N GLN A 202 -7.32 -15.91 18.85
CA GLN A 202 -8.32 -15.65 19.90
C GLN A 202 -7.65 -15.61 21.29
N THR A 203 -6.78 -14.64 21.55
CA THR A 203 -6.33 -14.35 22.91
C THR A 203 -7.31 -13.40 23.60
N ASN A 204 -8.08 -13.98 24.52
CA ASN A 204 -8.76 -13.38 25.70
C ASN A 204 -9.38 -11.96 25.57
N PRO A 205 -10.72 -11.81 25.65
CA PRO A 205 -11.42 -10.51 25.57
C PRO A 205 -11.21 -9.55 26.77
N ASN A 206 -10.20 -9.77 27.62
CA ASN A 206 -9.99 -9.01 28.86
C ASN A 206 -8.78 -8.07 28.88
N GLN A 207 -8.14 -7.78 27.75
CA GLN A 207 -7.18 -6.68 27.66
C GLN A 207 -7.79 -5.48 26.91
N LYS A 208 -8.51 -4.64 27.65
CA LYS A 208 -8.74 -3.25 27.25
C LYS A 208 -7.42 -2.49 27.39
N GLU A 209 -6.65 -2.39 26.31
CA GLU A 209 -5.62 -1.37 26.22
C GLU A 209 -6.29 0.00 26.05
N THR A 210 -6.27 0.77 27.13
CA THR A 210 -6.62 2.18 27.15
C THR A 210 -5.58 2.97 26.36
N PHE A 211 -5.86 3.24 25.08
CA PHE A 211 -5.18 4.32 24.37
C PHE A 211 -5.75 5.66 24.86
N GLU A 212 -5.15 6.21 25.91
CA GLU A 212 -5.31 7.63 26.21
C GLU A 212 -4.73 8.45 25.05
N SER A 213 -5.63 9.06 24.28
CA SER A 213 -5.32 10.19 23.42
C SER A 213 -4.93 11.39 24.28
N LYS A 214 -3.72 11.91 24.12
CA LYS A 214 -3.33 13.24 24.62
C LYS A 214 -2.50 13.99 23.58
N PRO A 215 -2.54 15.33 23.62
CA PRO A 215 -3.17 16.18 22.62
C PRO A 215 -2.29 16.53 21.40
#